data_AF-A0A9D6K554-F1
#
_entry.id   AF-A0A9D6K554-F1
#
_cell.length_a   1.000
_cell.length_b   1.000
_cell.length_c   1.000
_cell.angle_alpha   90.00
_cell.angle_beta   90.00
_cell.angle_gamma   90.00
#
_symmetry.space_group_name_H-M   'P 1'
#
loop_
_entity.id
_entity.type
_entity.pdbx_description
1 polymer ?
#
loop_
_entity_poly.entity_id
_entity_poly.type
_entity_poly.pdbx_seq_one_letter_code
_entity_poly.pdbx_strand_id
1 'polypeptide(L)'
;MLDIIKNSLKMGMVLLVICVIAAAALAQVYSITSVIIKKNDEETEKKKRKDVIPLAVRFEEKDIDGKRYILGYDAEDKMIGGIFKAAPRGYGGPINITVGVAPDNSIAAVVITKLDQTETPGLGTN
;
A
#
# COMPACT_ATOMS: atom_id res chain seq x y z
N MET A 1 -25.42 -49.16 -0.54
CA MET A 1 -24.71 -48.25 -1.48
C MET A 1 -25.41 -46.90 -1.60
N LEU A 2 -26.74 -46.86 -1.81
CA LEU A 2 -27.51 -45.61 -1.91
C LEU A 2 -27.48 -44.75 -0.62
N ASP A 3 -27.58 -45.36 0.56
CA ASP A 3 -27.60 -44.62 1.84
C ASP A 3 -26.26 -43.96 2.17
N ILE A 4 -25.14 -44.59 1.79
CA ILE A 4 -23.79 -44.06 1.99
C ILE A 4 -23.61 -42.79 1.15
N ILE A 5 -24.00 -42.83 -0.12
CA ILE A 5 -23.96 -41.66 -1.03
C ILE A 5 -24.84 -40.53 -0.51
N LYS A 6 -26.04 -40.84 -0.02
CA LYS A 6 -26.98 -39.85 0.54
C LYS A 6 -26.44 -39.18 1.81
N ASN A 7 -25.75 -39.92 2.67
CA ASN A 7 -25.14 -39.38 3.89
C ASN A 7 -23.89 -38.54 3.59
N SER A 8 -23.04 -38.98 2.66
CA SER A 8 -21.89 -38.20 2.19
C SER A 8 -22.30 -36.88 1.53
N LEU A 9 -23.37 -36.90 0.72
CA LEU A 9 -23.91 -35.69 0.09
C LEU A 9 -24.49 -34.71 1.11
N LYS A 10 -25.18 -35.22 2.15
CA LYS A 10 -25.70 -34.41 3.26
C LYS A 10 -24.56 -33.70 4.02
N MET A 11 -23.48 -34.42 4.33
CA MET A 11 -22.31 -33.83 5.02
C MET A 11 -21.61 -32.78 4.15
N GLY A 12 -21.45 -33.03 2.85
CA GLY A 12 -20.87 -32.06 1.92
C GLY A 12 -21.73 -30.79 1.80
N MET A 13 -23.05 -30.93 1.77
CA MET A 13 -23.97 -29.80 1.71
C MET A 13 -23.91 -28.95 3.00
N VAL A 14 -23.83 -29.58 4.17
CA VAL A 14 -23.66 -28.87 5.45
C VAL A 14 -22.34 -28.08 5.47
N LEU A 15 -21.24 -28.68 5.00
CA LEU A 15 -19.94 -28.00 4.91
C LEU A 15 -20.01 -26.79 3.95
N LEU A 16 -20.63 -26.95 2.78
CA LEU A 16 -20.81 -25.87 1.80
C LEU A 16 -21.58 -24.69 2.41
N VAL A 17 -22.67 -24.96 3.14
CA VAL A 17 -23.45 -23.92 3.82
C VAL A 17 -22.59 -23.18 4.84
N ILE A 18 -21.82 -23.89 5.67
CA ILE A 18 -20.94 -23.25 6.66
C ILE A 18 -19.87 -22.40 5.97
N CYS A 19 -19.25 -22.89 4.89
CA CYS A 19 -18.27 -22.13 4.11
C CYS A 19 -18.87 -20.85 3.52
N VAL A 20 -20.08 -20.91 2.96
CA VAL A 20 -20.77 -19.74 2.41
C VAL A 20 -21.06 -18.71 3.51
N ILE A 21 -21.53 -19.15 4.67
CA ILE A 21 -21.80 -18.26 5.81
C ILE A 21 -20.50 -17.59 6.29
N ALA A 22 -19.42 -18.34 6.43
CA ALA A 22 -18.12 -17.81 6.85
C ALA A 22 -17.56 -16.80 5.84
N ALA A 23 -17.62 -17.12 4.54
CA ALA A 23 -17.18 -16.22 3.48
C ALA A 23 -18.01 -14.93 3.44
N ALA A 24 -19.34 -15.03 3.59
CA ALA A 24 -20.22 -13.87 3.64
C ALA A 24 -19.92 -12.97 4.84
N ALA A 25 -19.71 -13.55 6.02
CA ALA A 25 -19.32 -12.80 7.22
C ALA A 25 -17.98 -12.07 7.02
N LEU A 26 -16.97 -12.76 6.48
CA LEU A 26 -15.66 -12.16 6.18
C LEU A 26 -15.75 -11.04 5.15
N ALA A 27 -16.53 -11.25 4.07
CA ALA A 27 -16.73 -10.26 3.02
C ALA A 27 -17.39 -8.98 3.56
N GLN A 28 -18.37 -9.11 4.45
CA GLN A 28 -19.03 -7.96 5.05
C GLN A 28 -18.07 -7.13 5.91
N VAL A 29 -17.23 -7.78 6.71
CA VAL A 29 -16.20 -7.11 7.51
C VAL A 29 -15.19 -6.41 6.59
N TYR A 30 -14.71 -7.11 5.57
CA TYR A 30 -13.74 -6.57 4.61
C TYR A 30 -14.28 -5.35 3.84
N SER A 31 -15.56 -5.35 3.46
CA SER A 31 -16.17 -4.21 2.76
C SER A 31 -16.15 -2.93 3.58
N ILE A 32 -16.18 -3.03 4.92
CA ILE A 32 -16.12 -1.87 5.81
C ILE A 32 -14.66 -1.50 6.06
N THR A 33 -13.80 -2.48 6.36
CA THR A 33 -12.40 -2.22 6.73
C THR A 33 -11.57 -1.70 5.56
N SER A 34 -11.84 -2.15 4.33
CA SER A 34 -11.10 -1.73 3.13
C SER A 34 -11.16 -0.22 2.89
N VAL A 35 -12.28 0.44 3.19
CA VAL A 35 -12.42 1.91 3.06
C VAL A 35 -11.50 2.63 4.05
N ILE A 36 -11.43 2.14 5.28
CA ILE A 36 -10.59 2.72 6.33
C ILE A 36 -9.12 2.50 6.01
N ILE A 37 -8.74 1.31 5.54
CA ILE A 37 -7.38 0.99 5.09
C ILE A 37 -6.96 1.96 3.98
N LYS A 38 -7.79 2.11 2.95
CA LYS A 38 -7.51 3.01 1.84
C LYS A 38 -7.31 4.46 2.30
N LYS A 39 -8.16 4.95 3.21
CA LYS A 39 -8.01 6.31 3.76
C LYS A 39 -6.71 6.48 4.52
N ASN A 40 -6.36 5.52 5.38
CA ASN A 40 -5.12 5.56 6.16
C ASN A 40 -3.88 5.46 5.23
N ASP A 41 -3.95 4.65 4.17
CA ASP A 41 -2.89 4.55 3.17
C ASP A 41 -2.71 5.88 2.45
N GLU A 42 -3.79 6.54 2.01
CA GLU A 42 -3.73 7.86 1.37
C GLU A 42 -3.16 8.94 2.30
N GLU A 43 -3.54 8.94 3.58
CA GLU A 43 -2.98 9.87 4.57
C GLU A 43 -1.51 9.61 4.84
N THR A 44 -1.11 8.34 4.97
CA THR A 44 0.28 7.94 5.14
C THR A 44 1.12 8.34 3.93
N GLU A 45 0.59 8.17 2.73
CA GLU A 45 1.24 8.58 1.49
C GLU A 45 1.40 10.10 1.39
N LYS A 46 0.37 10.86 1.74
CA LYS A 46 0.47 12.33 1.83
C LYS A 46 1.52 12.76 2.84
N LYS A 47 1.60 12.07 3.98
CA LYS A 47 2.62 12.33 5.01
C LYS A 47 4.02 12.04 4.48
N LYS A 48 4.25 10.87 3.87
CA LYS A 48 5.55 10.53 3.24
C LYS A 48 5.97 11.56 2.21
N ARG A 49 5.04 12.04 1.37
CA ARG A 49 5.31 13.10 0.37
C ARG A 49 5.79 14.40 1.03
N LYS A 50 5.15 14.81 2.14
CA LYS A 50 5.61 15.96 2.94
C LYS A 50 6.93 15.70 3.66
N ASP A 51 7.16 14.49 4.15
CA ASP A 51 8.42 14.15 4.82
C ASP A 51 9.61 14.25 3.84
N VAL A 52 9.40 13.93 2.56
CA VAL A 52 10.47 14.05 1.54
C VAL A 52 10.60 15.43 0.89
N ILE A 53 9.53 16.22 0.82
CA ILE A 53 9.54 17.62 0.35
C ILE A 53 8.69 18.48 1.32
N PRO A 54 9.24 18.91 2.47
CA PRO A 54 8.46 19.57 3.54
C PRO A 54 7.85 20.91 3.18
N LEU A 55 8.48 21.64 2.25
CA LEU A 55 8.03 22.97 1.83
C LEU A 55 6.94 22.92 0.74
N ALA A 56 6.58 21.73 0.25
CA ALA A 56 5.57 21.61 -0.79
C ALA A 56 4.16 21.72 -0.21
N VAL A 57 3.38 22.64 -0.77
CA VAL A 57 1.96 22.84 -0.42
C VAL A 57 1.03 22.12 -1.39
N ARG A 58 1.50 21.88 -2.63
CA ARG A 58 0.76 21.16 -3.67
C ARG A 58 1.61 20.05 -4.26
N PHE A 59 0.96 18.94 -4.58
CA PHE A 59 1.58 17.80 -5.24
C PHE A 59 0.78 17.46 -6.50
N GLU A 60 1.46 17.22 -7.61
CA GLU A 60 0.86 16.87 -8.89
C GLU A 60 1.46 15.57 -9.42
N GLU A 61 0.61 14.63 -9.84
CA GLU A 61 1.05 13.37 -10.43
C GLU A 61 1.26 13.54 -11.93
N LYS A 62 2.45 13.17 -12.42
CA LYS A 62 2.79 13.14 -13.85
C LYS A 62 3.32 11.77 -14.23
N ASP A 63 2.87 11.30 -15.37
CA ASP A 63 3.47 10.14 -16.03
C ASP A 63 4.59 10.62 -16.95
N ILE A 64 5.80 10.14 -16.72
CA ILE A 64 6.97 10.43 -17.53
C ILE A 64 7.59 9.08 -17.89
N ASP A 65 7.66 8.77 -19.19
CA ASP A 65 8.27 7.53 -19.68
C ASP A 65 7.64 6.25 -19.09
N GLY A 66 6.32 6.24 -18.89
CA GLY A 66 5.58 5.10 -18.32
C GLY A 66 5.80 4.92 -16.82
N LYS A 67 6.41 5.89 -16.14
CA LYS A 67 6.63 5.91 -14.71
C LYS A 67 5.90 7.09 -14.08
N ARG A 68 5.22 6.84 -12.97
CA ARG A 68 4.56 7.90 -12.19
C ARG A 68 5.55 8.63 -11.31
N TYR A 69 5.63 9.94 -11.51
CA TYR A 69 6.33 10.89 -10.68
C TYR A 69 5.31 11.82 -10.00
N ILE A 70 5.65 12.29 -8.81
CA ILE A 70 4.87 13.30 -8.10
C ILE A 70 5.73 14.55 -7.99
N LEU A 71 5.31 15.67 -8.57
CA LEU A 71 6.01 16.94 -8.48
C LEU A 71 5.48 17.75 -7.28
N GLY A 72 6.38 18.30 -6.48
CA GLY A 72 6.07 19.17 -5.35
C GLY A 72 6.21 20.64 -5.73
N TYR A 73 5.21 21.44 -5.38
CA TYR A 73 5.17 22.88 -5.62
C TYR A 73 5.02 23.66 -4.31
N ASP A 74 5.69 24.79 -4.20
CA ASP A 74 5.53 25.74 -3.09
C ASP A 74 4.28 26.62 -3.25
N ALA A 75 4.07 27.54 -2.31
CA ALA A 75 2.93 28.46 -2.29
C ALA A 75 2.93 29.46 -3.45
N GLU A 76 4.07 29.65 -4.12
CA GLU A 76 4.26 30.55 -5.25
C GLU A 76 4.17 29.81 -6.59
N ASP A 77 3.70 28.55 -6.59
CA ASP A 77 3.58 27.69 -7.76
C ASP A 77 4.91 27.28 -8.41
N LYS A 78 6.02 27.42 -7.68
CA LYS A 78 7.33 27.00 -8.15
C LYS A 78 7.57 25.53 -7.82
N MET A 79 8.06 24.78 -8.79
CA MET A 79 8.47 23.39 -8.57
C MET A 79 9.71 23.34 -7.70
N ILE A 80 9.60 22.69 -6.54
CA ILE A 80 10.66 22.60 -5.53
C ILE A 80 11.15 21.16 -5.31
N GLY A 81 10.71 20.23 -6.14
CA GLY A 81 11.25 18.88 -6.21
C GLY A 81 10.32 17.87 -6.86
N GLY A 82 10.84 16.66 -7.08
CA GLY A 82 10.12 15.50 -7.58
C GLY A 82 10.18 14.35 -6.60
N ILE A 83 9.16 13.51 -6.60
CA ILE A 83 9.07 12.31 -5.78
C ILE A 83 8.83 11.13 -6.70
N PHE A 84 9.58 10.06 -6.49
CA PHE A 84 9.34 8.78 -7.15
C PHE A 84 9.35 7.66 -6.12
N LYS A 85 8.72 6.55 -6.50
CA LYS A 85 8.69 5.33 -5.71
C LYS A 85 9.54 4.26 -6.35
N ALA A 86 10.28 3.52 -5.53
CA ALA A 86 10.99 2.32 -5.93
C ALA A 86 10.58 1.16 -5.04
N ALA A 87 10.58 -0.05 -5.58
CA ALA A 87 10.26 -1.27 -4.83
C ALA A 87 11.30 -2.37 -5.09
N PRO A 88 12.58 -2.17 -4.73
CA PRO A 88 13.58 -3.22 -4.86
C PRO A 88 13.25 -4.42 -3.96
N ARG A 89 13.77 -5.60 -4.32
CA ARG A 89 13.59 -6.83 -3.55
C ARG A 89 14.58 -6.87 -2.37
N GLY A 90 14.05 -6.99 -1.15
CA GLY A 90 14.76 -7.35 0.08
C GLY A 90 14.71 -8.85 0.37
N TYR A 91 15.11 -9.24 1.59
CA TYR A 91 15.09 -10.62 2.06
C TYR A 91 13.68 -11.09 2.41
N GLY A 92 12.90 -10.24 3.10
CA GLY A 92 11.52 -10.50 3.51
C GLY A 92 10.49 -10.23 2.41
N GLY A 93 10.90 -9.61 1.29
CA GLY A 93 10.01 -9.19 0.22
C GLY A 93 10.43 -7.85 -0.40
N PRO A 94 9.60 -7.25 -1.27
CA PRO A 94 9.87 -5.90 -1.78
C PRO A 94 9.84 -4.85 -0.66
N ILE A 95 10.71 -3.86 -0.76
CA ILE A 95 10.80 -2.72 0.16
C ILE A 95 10.28 -1.49 -0.59
N ASN A 96 9.17 -0.90 -0.15
CA ASN A 96 8.61 0.30 -0.78
C ASN A 96 9.34 1.55 -0.30
N ILE A 97 10.05 2.21 -1.22
CA ILE A 97 10.88 3.37 -0.92
C ILE A 97 10.26 4.60 -1.58
N THR A 98 10.01 5.64 -0.79
CA THR A 98 9.65 6.97 -1.30
C THR A 98 10.89 7.85 -1.32
N VAL A 99 11.25 8.36 -2.49
CA VAL A 99 12.45 9.20 -2.67
C VAL A 99 12.04 10.58 -3.14
N GLY A 100 12.46 11.62 -2.42
CA GLY A 100 12.38 13.01 -2.83
C GLY A 100 13.69 13.48 -3.47
N VAL A 101 13.57 14.20 -4.58
CA VAL A 101 14.66 14.75 -5.37
C VAL A 101 14.47 16.26 -5.45
N ALA A 102 15.51 17.01 -5.10
CA ALA A 102 15.50 18.46 -5.20
C ALA A 102 15.69 18.93 -6.66
N PRO A 103 15.42 20.21 -6.98
CA PRO A 103 15.53 20.73 -8.35
C PRO A 103 16.94 20.70 -8.94
N ASP A 104 17.97 20.55 -8.10
CA ASP A 104 19.38 20.39 -8.48
C ASP A 104 19.78 18.92 -8.75
N ASN A 105 18.80 18.03 -8.84
CA ASN A 105 18.93 16.57 -8.96
C ASN A 105 19.60 15.88 -7.76
N SER A 106 19.80 16.57 -6.64
CA SER A 106 20.24 15.92 -5.39
C SER A 106 19.08 15.17 -4.73
N ILE A 107 19.39 14.11 -3.98
CA ILE A 107 18.40 13.40 -3.18
C ILE A 107 18.11 14.26 -1.94
N ALA A 108 16.90 14.79 -1.85
CA ALA A 108 16.47 15.61 -0.72
C ALA A 108 16.24 14.74 0.52
N ALA A 109 15.55 13.61 0.35
CA ALA A 109 15.22 12.70 1.44
C ALA A 109 14.74 11.35 0.90
N VAL A 110 14.88 10.32 1.74
CA VAL A 110 14.38 8.97 1.48
C VAL A 110 13.57 8.54 2.69
N VAL A 111 12.36 8.07 2.46
CA VAL A 111 11.45 7.59 3.51
C VAL A 111 11.06 6.14 3.24
N ILE A 112 11.31 5.31 4.25
CA ILE A 112 10.89 3.91 4.32
C ILE A 112 10.28 3.74 5.72
N THR A 113 9.04 3.30 5.80
CA THR A 113 8.34 3.06 7.07
C THR A 113 8.28 1.57 7.38
N LYS A 114 7.92 1.22 8.61
CA LYS A 114 7.70 -0.18 9.01
C LYS A 114 6.61 -0.88 8.19
N LEU A 115 5.63 -0.15 7.64
CA LEU A 115 4.59 -0.71 6.78
C LEU A 115 5.05 -0.91 5.33
N ASP A 116 6.21 -0.36 4.97
CA ASP A 116 6.74 -0.45 3.62
C ASP A 116 7.54 -1.73 3.35
N GLN A 117 7.82 -2.52 4.38
CA GLN A 117 8.66 -3.71 4.31
C GLN A 117 8.28 -4.76 5.36
N THR A 118 8.65 -6.01 5.09
CA THR A 118 8.42 -7.18 5.95
C THR A 118 9.72 -7.77 6.49
N GLU A 119 10.79 -6.97 6.55
CA GLU A 119 12.09 -7.38 7.06
C GLU A 119 12.08 -7.63 8.57
N THR A 120 13.08 -8.39 9.05
CA THR A 120 13.19 -8.72 10.48
C THR A 120 13.39 -7.47 11.34
N PRO A 121 12.55 -7.24 12.38
CA PRO A 121 12.69 -6.12 13.30
C PRO A 121 14.06 -6.11 13.99
N GLY A 122 14.71 -4.95 14.06
CA GLY A 122 16.05 -4.81 14.64
C GLY A 122 17.21 -5.21 13.72
N LEU A 123 16.93 -5.77 12.53
CA LEU A 123 17.93 -6.03 11.49
C LEU A 123 17.66 -5.17 10.25
N GLY A 124 16.51 -5.33 9.62
CA GLY A 124 16.12 -4.61 8.39
C GLY A 124 15.02 -3.58 8.58
N THR A 125 14.33 -3.60 9.73
CA THR A 125 13.28 -2.62 10.06
C THR A 125 13.52 -2.05 11.45
N ASN A 126 13.55 -0.71 11.56
CA ASN A 126 13.56 0.04 12.82
C ASN A 126 12.53 1.18 12.78
#